data_AF-A0A849IHL5-F1
#
_entry.id   AF-A0A849IHL5-F1
#
_cell.length_a   1.000
_cell.length_b   1.000
_cell.length_c   1.000
_cell.angle_alpha   90.00
_cell.angle_beta   90.00
_cell.angle_gamma   90.00
#
_symmetry.space_group_name_H-M   'P 1'
#
loop_
_entity.id
_entity.type
_entity.pdbx_description
1 polymer ?
#
loop_
_entity_poly.entity_id
_entity_poly.type
_entity_poly.pdbx_seq_one_letter_code
_entity_poly.pdbx_strand_id
1 'polypeptide(L)'
;MNVAQALLPLLGRWYAFGPWVLVGVIVWRCFGWRRAVLWLGVGWALAFAAEWSSTSGPGIPFGVYHYHPGGLSHDWTLLGVPLFDSLSFGWLAFCTYAVMGSLGARGWRRGLLGAVAMVAVDLVVDPVSLRGAYWWLGSIYSYPAHSGVWYGVSLANYLGWLVLGAVLQLWTRLVLGEFPGQLPRPLLAAWPLLLGVLAWSSVLAGLLGVGPSAGAALLLFGICLTLARVSRRRQLTGPPLILACALASEARAARHALGRGFSRLPSRRLVRWIGPDGGVEVWETGAGPAAARRAAAQAPLGGLVLVLGVAGACAPGWDLAEVGIGQSVLSPEGLWTELSPDARLALAGAGRSCRLATSYVVVETPTQRSELAARGVDLVEMETSAWSDRQGARVAALRVVLDTPTSRLGRAATLIPPGGRGPDPRRLAGLLVRQPGALSELLAVGRLQARALAALSAAVGLAVPSLMDQRLPRPGSADGEPDPVAELG
;
A
#
# COMPACT_ATOMS: atom_id res chain seq x y z
N MET A 1 -11.11 -37.37 -28.84
CA MET A 1 -11.73 -36.79 -27.63
C MET A 1 -12.83 -35.86 -28.09
N ASN A 2 -14.10 -36.15 -27.78
CA ASN A 2 -15.18 -35.22 -28.15
C ASN A 2 -15.11 -33.96 -27.27
N VAL A 3 -15.70 -32.84 -27.71
CA VAL A 3 -15.65 -31.57 -26.96
C VAL A 3 -16.22 -31.72 -25.54
N ALA A 4 -17.22 -32.57 -25.34
CA ALA A 4 -17.79 -32.84 -24.02
C ALA A 4 -16.79 -33.51 -23.05
N GLN A 5 -15.99 -34.46 -23.53
CA GLN A 5 -14.92 -35.11 -22.76
C GLN A 5 -13.80 -34.13 -22.43
N ALA A 6 -13.50 -33.19 -23.32
CA ALA A 6 -12.50 -32.16 -23.07
C ALA A 6 -12.91 -31.19 -21.95
N LEU A 7 -14.22 -30.96 -21.77
CA LEU A 7 -14.77 -30.04 -20.78
C LEU A 7 -15.12 -30.71 -19.44
N LEU A 8 -15.08 -32.05 -19.38
CA LEU A 8 -15.46 -32.81 -18.19
C LEU A 8 -14.70 -32.41 -16.91
N PRO A 9 -13.38 -32.16 -16.92
CA PRO A 9 -12.67 -31.66 -15.75
C PRO A 9 -13.18 -30.30 -15.26
N LEU A 10 -13.57 -29.39 -16.17
CA LEU A 10 -14.08 -28.07 -15.79
C LEU A 10 -15.42 -28.16 -15.06
N LEU A 11 -16.29 -29.07 -15.51
CA LEU A 11 -17.59 -29.32 -14.89
C LEU A 11 -17.44 -30.14 -13.59
N GLY A 12 -16.57 -31.14 -13.58
CA GLY A 12 -16.33 -32.02 -12.43
C GLY A 12 -15.56 -31.34 -11.29
N ARG A 13 -14.76 -30.31 -11.59
CA ARG A 13 -13.93 -29.60 -10.60
C ARG A 13 -14.23 -28.09 -10.59
N TRP A 14 -15.49 -27.73 -10.85
CA TRP A 14 -15.93 -26.32 -10.93
C TRP A 14 -15.59 -25.51 -9.68
N TYR A 15 -15.58 -26.17 -8.51
CA TYR A 15 -15.25 -25.58 -7.22
C TYR A 15 -13.78 -25.13 -7.09
N ALA A 16 -12.90 -25.62 -7.98
CA ALA A 16 -11.51 -25.16 -8.06
C ALA A 16 -11.33 -24.12 -9.18
N PHE A 17 -11.82 -24.43 -10.39
CA PHE A 17 -11.65 -23.56 -11.56
C PHE A 17 -12.45 -22.25 -11.46
N GLY A 18 -13.70 -22.31 -10.98
CA GLY A 18 -14.58 -21.15 -10.87
C GLY A 18 -14.01 -20.05 -9.98
N PRO A 19 -13.65 -20.35 -8.71
CA PRO A 19 -13.01 -19.39 -7.82
C PRO A 19 -11.69 -18.83 -8.37
N TRP A 20 -10.88 -19.67 -9.03
CA TRP A 20 -9.62 -19.22 -9.64
C TRP A 20 -9.86 -18.17 -10.74
N VAL A 21 -10.80 -18.43 -11.65
CA VAL A 21 -11.18 -17.45 -12.70
C VAL A 21 -11.77 -16.19 -12.07
N LEU A 22 -12.68 -16.32 -11.10
CA LEU A 22 -13.31 -15.18 -10.43
C LEU A 22 -12.27 -14.28 -9.76
N VAL A 23 -11.37 -14.86 -8.97
CA VAL A 23 -10.28 -14.13 -8.31
C VAL A 23 -9.34 -13.51 -9.35
N GLY A 24 -9.00 -14.23 -10.42
CA GLY A 24 -8.21 -13.70 -11.53
C GLY A 24 -8.82 -12.46 -12.18
N VAL A 25 -10.14 -12.48 -12.44
CA VAL A 25 -10.89 -11.33 -12.96
C VAL A 25 -10.87 -10.18 -11.96
N ILE A 26 -11.08 -10.45 -10.67
CA ILE A 26 -11.00 -9.41 -9.63
C ILE A 26 -9.61 -8.77 -9.61
N VAL A 27 -8.56 -9.58 -9.63
CA VAL A 27 -7.17 -9.08 -9.63
C VAL A 27 -6.91 -8.24 -10.88
N TRP A 28 -7.37 -8.68 -12.05
CA TRP A 28 -7.27 -7.90 -13.28
C TRP A 28 -7.98 -6.55 -13.17
N ARG A 29 -9.23 -6.54 -12.70
CA ARG A 29 -10.03 -5.31 -12.60
C ARG A 29 -9.52 -4.34 -11.54
N CYS A 30 -8.92 -4.84 -10.46
CA CYS A 30 -8.43 -4.00 -9.36
C CYS A 30 -6.97 -3.56 -9.51
N PHE A 31 -6.10 -4.41 -10.08
CA PHE A 31 -4.65 -4.21 -10.10
C PHE A 31 -4.05 -4.17 -11.51
N GLY A 32 -4.85 -4.40 -12.55
CA GLY A 32 -4.43 -4.39 -13.95
C GLY A 32 -3.95 -5.76 -14.44
N TRP A 33 -4.01 -5.95 -15.77
CA TRP A 33 -3.82 -7.27 -16.40
C TRP A 33 -2.42 -7.84 -16.20
N ARG A 34 -1.37 -7.00 -16.22
CA ARG A 34 0.02 -7.44 -16.01
C ARG A 34 0.21 -8.08 -14.65
N ARG A 35 -0.33 -7.45 -13.61
CA ARG A 35 -0.27 -7.98 -12.23
C ARG A 35 -1.12 -9.23 -12.08
N ALA A 36 -2.28 -9.30 -12.75
CA ALA A 36 -3.11 -10.49 -12.74
C ALA A 36 -2.41 -11.70 -13.38
N VAL A 37 -1.83 -11.52 -14.57
CA VAL A 37 -1.08 -12.60 -15.25
C VAL A 37 0.11 -13.05 -14.42
N LEU A 38 0.90 -12.12 -13.89
CA LEU A 38 2.03 -12.46 -13.01
C LEU A 38 1.56 -13.20 -11.76
N TRP A 39 0.56 -12.66 -11.07
CA TRP A 39 0.05 -13.24 -9.82
C TRP A 39 -0.51 -14.65 -10.03
N LEU A 40 -1.35 -14.84 -11.05
CA LEU A 40 -1.94 -16.14 -11.41
C LEU A 40 -0.88 -17.13 -11.85
N GLY A 41 -0.01 -16.75 -12.80
CA GLY A 41 0.96 -17.66 -13.41
C GLY A 41 2.03 -18.13 -12.43
N VAL A 42 2.68 -17.21 -11.72
CA VAL A 42 3.74 -17.56 -10.76
C VAL A 42 3.14 -18.19 -9.49
N GLY A 43 1.99 -17.69 -9.02
CA GLY A 43 1.31 -18.27 -7.86
C GLY A 43 0.92 -19.73 -8.11
N TRP A 44 0.37 -20.02 -9.30
CA TRP A 44 0.09 -21.39 -9.72
C TRP A 44 1.37 -22.22 -9.87
N ALA A 45 2.42 -21.69 -10.52
CA ALA A 45 3.67 -22.42 -10.69
C ALA A 45 4.33 -22.80 -9.35
N LEU A 46 4.26 -21.93 -8.34
CA LEU A 46 4.75 -22.20 -6.98
C LEU A 46 3.95 -23.33 -6.32
N ALA A 47 2.62 -23.29 -6.41
CA ALA A 47 1.77 -24.34 -5.85
C ALA A 47 1.97 -25.67 -6.57
N PHE A 48 2.00 -25.65 -7.91
CA PHE A 48 2.26 -26.82 -8.74
C PHE A 48 3.62 -27.45 -8.44
N ALA A 49 4.68 -26.64 -8.28
CA ALA A 49 6.00 -27.15 -7.94
C ALA A 49 6.03 -27.83 -6.57
N ALA A 50 5.34 -27.27 -5.57
CA ALA A 50 5.22 -27.88 -4.24
C ALA A 50 4.44 -29.21 -4.28
N GLU A 51 3.35 -29.24 -5.05
CA GLU A 51 2.50 -30.41 -5.26
C GLU A 51 3.25 -31.54 -5.98
N TRP A 52 3.91 -31.21 -7.08
CA TRP A 52 4.75 -32.16 -7.83
C TRP A 52 5.91 -32.68 -6.99
N SER A 53 6.58 -31.80 -6.24
CA SER A 53 7.69 -32.19 -5.36
C SER A 53 7.23 -33.13 -4.25
N SER A 54 5.99 -33.01 -3.76
CA SER A 54 5.45 -33.88 -2.71
C SER A 54 4.92 -35.22 -3.23
N THR A 55 4.45 -35.26 -4.48
CA THR A 55 3.82 -36.46 -5.07
C THR A 55 4.74 -37.33 -5.90
N SER A 56 5.66 -36.69 -6.61
CA SER A 56 6.56 -37.32 -7.59
C SER A 56 8.05 -37.01 -7.31
N GLY A 57 8.32 -36.09 -6.38
CA GLY A 57 9.67 -35.62 -6.04
C GLY A 57 10.10 -36.04 -4.62
N PRO A 58 10.91 -35.21 -3.92
CA PRO A 58 11.51 -35.54 -2.63
C PRO A 58 10.53 -35.59 -1.44
N GLY A 59 9.23 -35.31 -1.64
CA GLY A 59 8.26 -35.30 -0.54
C GLY A 59 8.19 -33.97 0.22
N ILE A 60 8.64 -32.86 -0.37
CA ILE A 60 8.65 -31.53 0.27
C ILE A 60 7.74 -30.60 -0.54
N PRO A 61 6.85 -29.80 0.07
CA PRO A 61 6.76 -29.54 1.50
C PRO A 61 5.71 -30.37 2.26
N PHE A 62 4.82 -31.10 1.59
CA PHE A 62 3.66 -31.74 2.23
C PHE A 62 3.91 -33.15 2.78
N GLY A 63 5.15 -33.66 2.68
CA GLY A 63 5.44 -35.07 2.86
C GLY A 63 5.20 -35.85 1.57
N VAL A 64 5.57 -37.13 1.56
CA VAL A 64 5.29 -38.02 0.43
C VAL A 64 3.82 -38.42 0.47
N TYR A 65 3.13 -38.35 -0.66
CA TYR A 65 1.82 -38.96 -0.91
C TYR A 65 1.65 -39.24 -2.40
N HIS A 66 0.64 -40.03 -2.77
CA HIS A 66 0.48 -40.47 -4.15
C HIS A 66 -0.96 -40.28 -4.64
N TYR A 67 -1.07 -39.70 -5.83
CA TYR A 67 -2.32 -39.68 -6.57
C TYR A 67 -2.63 -41.04 -7.17
N HIS A 68 -3.92 -41.39 -7.22
CA HIS A 68 -4.43 -42.60 -7.85
C HIS A 68 -4.79 -42.32 -9.31
N PRO A 69 -4.07 -42.89 -10.30
CA PRO A 69 -4.35 -42.63 -11.71
C PRO A 69 -5.78 -42.97 -12.12
N GLY A 70 -6.37 -44.02 -11.55
CA GLY A 70 -7.76 -44.42 -11.80
C GLY A 70 -8.78 -43.37 -11.34
N GLY A 71 -8.54 -42.73 -10.18
CA GLY A 71 -9.40 -41.68 -9.63
C GLY A 71 -9.30 -40.34 -10.37
N LEU A 72 -8.26 -40.15 -11.18
CA LEU A 72 -8.00 -38.95 -11.97
C LEU A 72 -8.20 -39.16 -13.49
N SER A 73 -8.81 -40.28 -13.89
CA SER A 73 -8.97 -40.67 -15.30
C SER A 73 -9.73 -39.67 -16.17
N HIS A 74 -10.46 -38.74 -15.55
CA HIS A 74 -11.23 -37.69 -16.21
C HIS A 74 -10.71 -36.27 -15.90
N ASP A 75 -9.59 -36.14 -15.19
CA ASP A 75 -9.02 -34.87 -14.78
C ASP A 75 -7.84 -34.46 -15.67
N TRP A 76 -7.64 -33.15 -15.84
CA TRP A 76 -6.42 -32.65 -16.46
C TRP A 76 -5.24 -32.80 -15.50
N THR A 77 -4.23 -33.54 -15.93
CA THR A 77 -2.99 -33.74 -15.19
C THR A 77 -1.79 -33.18 -15.95
N LEU A 78 -0.82 -32.66 -15.20
CA LEU A 78 0.48 -32.22 -15.70
C LEU A 78 1.55 -32.87 -14.83
N LEU A 79 2.45 -33.66 -15.42
CA LEU A 79 3.46 -34.45 -14.69
C LEU A 79 2.88 -35.31 -13.55
N GLY A 80 1.69 -35.88 -13.77
CA GLY A 80 1.00 -36.72 -12.77
C GLY A 80 0.21 -35.93 -11.70
N VAL A 81 0.30 -34.60 -11.69
CA VAL A 81 -0.42 -33.73 -10.75
C VAL A 81 -1.70 -33.20 -11.38
N PRO A 82 -2.87 -33.31 -10.73
CA PRO A 82 -4.11 -32.72 -11.22
C PRO A 82 -4.07 -31.19 -11.16
N LEU A 83 -4.45 -30.53 -12.25
CA LEU A 83 -4.40 -29.07 -12.33
C LEU A 83 -5.35 -28.38 -11.34
N PHE A 84 -6.54 -28.94 -11.11
CA PHE A 84 -7.54 -28.34 -10.23
C PHE A 84 -7.04 -28.18 -8.79
N ASP A 85 -6.16 -29.07 -8.35
CA ASP A 85 -5.63 -29.07 -7.00
C ASP A 85 -4.71 -27.86 -6.79
N SER A 86 -3.59 -27.80 -7.52
CA SER A 86 -2.65 -26.66 -7.49
C SER A 86 -3.27 -25.28 -7.76
N LEU A 87 -4.34 -25.19 -8.58
CA LEU A 87 -5.08 -23.94 -8.79
C LEU A 87 -5.80 -23.45 -7.53
N SER A 88 -6.20 -24.38 -6.65
CA SER A 88 -6.96 -24.07 -5.44
C SER A 88 -6.15 -23.30 -4.40
N PHE A 89 -4.86 -23.58 -4.32
CA PHE A 89 -3.90 -22.88 -3.46
C PHE A 89 -3.87 -21.37 -3.72
N GLY A 90 -3.86 -20.98 -5.00
CA GLY A 90 -3.74 -19.58 -5.40
C GLY A 90 -4.92 -18.73 -4.96
N TRP A 91 -6.15 -19.19 -5.19
CA TRP A 91 -7.33 -18.43 -4.80
C TRP A 91 -7.58 -18.49 -3.28
N LEU A 92 -7.25 -19.60 -2.60
CA LEU A 92 -7.29 -19.67 -1.13
C LEU A 92 -6.31 -18.68 -0.49
N ALA A 93 -5.08 -18.57 -1.03
CA ALA A 93 -4.09 -17.60 -0.59
C ALA A 93 -4.61 -16.17 -0.77
N PHE A 94 -5.22 -15.86 -1.92
CA PHE A 94 -5.85 -14.56 -2.14
C PHE A 94 -6.94 -14.25 -1.11
N CYS A 95 -7.86 -15.20 -0.89
CA CYS A 95 -9.00 -14.98 -0.02
C CYS A 95 -8.56 -14.79 1.44
N THR A 96 -7.66 -15.62 1.95
CA THR A 96 -7.12 -15.48 3.32
C THR A 96 -6.34 -14.18 3.46
N TYR A 97 -5.51 -13.81 2.47
CA TYR A 97 -4.81 -12.53 2.46
C TYR A 97 -5.79 -11.34 2.50
N ALA A 98 -6.86 -11.39 1.69
CA ALA A 98 -7.87 -10.34 1.61
C ALA A 98 -8.68 -10.21 2.92
N VAL A 99 -9.12 -11.34 3.49
CA VAL A 99 -9.89 -11.37 4.75
C VAL A 99 -9.06 -10.83 5.92
N MET A 100 -7.83 -11.31 6.11
CA MET A 100 -6.98 -10.82 7.20
C MET A 100 -6.68 -9.33 7.07
N GLY A 101 -6.43 -8.86 5.84
CA GLY A 101 -6.27 -7.44 5.54
C GLY A 101 -7.51 -6.60 5.83
N SER A 102 -8.71 -7.14 5.58
CA SER A 102 -9.98 -6.44 5.88
C SER A 102 -10.25 -6.28 7.37
N LEU A 103 -9.75 -7.20 8.18
CA LEU A 103 -9.89 -7.17 9.62
C LEU A 103 -8.86 -6.29 10.31
N GLY A 104 -7.83 -5.84 9.59
CA GLY A 104 -6.84 -4.88 10.08
C GLY A 104 -5.41 -5.41 10.16
N ALA A 105 -5.17 -6.69 9.84
CA ALA A 105 -3.81 -7.22 9.76
C ALA A 105 -3.05 -6.57 8.61
N ARG A 106 -1.77 -6.21 8.85
CA ARG A 106 -0.88 -5.57 7.88
C ARG A 106 0.50 -6.21 7.87
N GLY A 107 1.25 -5.98 6.80
CA GLY A 107 2.66 -6.32 6.75
C GLY A 107 2.90 -7.83 6.88
N TRP A 108 3.93 -8.18 7.66
CA TRP A 108 4.25 -9.58 7.91
C TRP A 108 3.15 -10.30 8.71
N ARG A 109 2.44 -9.59 9.60
CA ARG A 109 1.33 -10.17 10.39
C ARG A 109 0.18 -10.62 9.51
N ARG A 110 -0.16 -9.84 8.47
CA ARG A 110 -1.17 -10.22 7.47
C ARG A 110 -0.78 -11.51 6.77
N GLY A 111 0.47 -11.61 6.33
CA GLY A 111 0.97 -12.80 5.64
C GLY A 111 0.98 -14.03 6.55
N LEU A 112 1.45 -13.88 7.79
CA LEU A 112 1.47 -14.97 8.77
C LEU A 112 0.05 -15.45 9.10
N LEU A 113 -0.87 -14.55 9.44
CA LEU A 113 -2.25 -14.91 9.74
C LEU A 113 -2.96 -15.51 8.52
N GLY A 114 -2.65 -15.03 7.32
CA GLY A 114 -3.15 -15.61 6.07
C GLY A 114 -2.67 -17.04 5.87
N ALA A 115 -1.37 -17.30 6.11
CA ALA A 115 -0.79 -18.64 6.01
C ALA A 115 -1.38 -19.61 7.05
N VAL A 116 -1.50 -19.18 8.31
CA VAL A 116 -2.13 -19.99 9.38
C VAL A 116 -3.61 -20.23 9.07
N ALA A 117 -4.31 -19.27 8.48
CA ALA A 117 -5.69 -19.45 8.05
C ALA A 117 -5.83 -20.47 6.90
N MET A 118 -4.83 -20.60 6.02
CA MET A 118 -4.81 -21.68 5.02
C MET A 118 -4.66 -23.06 5.69
N VAL A 119 -3.76 -23.18 6.69
CA VAL A 119 -3.65 -24.40 7.52
C VAL A 119 -4.98 -24.71 8.21
N ALA A 120 -5.68 -23.69 8.72
CA ALA A 120 -6.98 -23.87 9.34
C ALA A 120 -8.04 -24.43 8.37
N VAL A 121 -8.02 -24.02 7.11
CA VAL A 121 -8.90 -24.61 6.07
C VAL A 121 -8.51 -26.06 5.81
N ASP A 122 -7.21 -26.34 5.69
CA ASP A 122 -6.70 -27.68 5.40
C ASP A 122 -6.98 -28.70 6.52
N LEU A 123 -7.01 -28.25 7.78
CA LEU A 123 -7.39 -29.07 8.94
C LEU A 123 -8.75 -29.76 8.81
N VAL A 124 -9.64 -29.26 7.94
CA VAL A 124 -10.93 -29.90 7.63
C VAL A 124 -11.02 -30.42 6.20
N VAL A 125 -10.44 -29.73 5.21
CA VAL A 125 -10.53 -30.12 3.80
C VAL A 125 -9.84 -31.45 3.53
N ASP A 126 -8.63 -31.64 4.05
CA ASP A 126 -7.82 -32.81 3.74
C ASP A 126 -8.36 -34.10 4.39
N PRO A 127 -8.78 -34.09 5.68
CA PRO A 127 -9.47 -35.23 6.29
C PRO A 127 -10.76 -35.64 5.56
N VAL A 128 -11.51 -34.67 5.01
CA VAL A 128 -12.71 -34.92 4.20
C VAL A 128 -12.34 -35.47 2.82
N SER A 129 -11.26 -34.97 2.22
CA SER A 129 -10.80 -35.36 0.89
C SER A 129 -10.22 -36.78 0.87
N LEU A 130 -9.50 -37.20 1.92
CA LEU A 130 -9.08 -38.60 2.11
C LEU A 130 -10.25 -39.57 2.18
N ARG A 131 -11.43 -39.09 2.59
CA ARG A 131 -12.69 -39.85 2.61
C ARG A 131 -13.49 -39.67 1.33
N GLY A 132 -12.83 -39.19 0.27
CA GLY A 132 -13.41 -38.93 -1.04
C GLY A 132 -14.19 -40.10 -1.63
N ALA A 133 -13.83 -41.35 -1.32
CA ALA A 133 -14.57 -42.54 -1.74
C ALA A 133 -16.04 -42.59 -1.26
N TYR A 134 -16.36 -41.90 -0.17
CA TYR A 134 -17.71 -41.87 0.43
C TYR A 134 -18.55 -40.68 -0.05
N TRP A 135 -18.01 -39.82 -0.92
CA TRP A 135 -18.73 -38.70 -1.50
C TRP A 135 -18.28 -38.42 -2.93
N TRP A 136 -18.73 -37.32 -3.51
CA TRP A 136 -18.54 -37.02 -4.94
C TRP A 136 -17.07 -36.86 -5.37
N LEU A 137 -16.12 -36.64 -4.44
CA LEU A 137 -14.72 -36.39 -4.79
C LEU A 137 -14.00 -37.63 -5.38
N GLY A 138 -14.38 -38.83 -4.96
CA GLY A 138 -13.72 -40.09 -5.32
C GLY A 138 -12.41 -40.33 -4.54
N SER A 139 -11.87 -41.54 -4.62
CA SER A 139 -10.55 -41.88 -4.05
C SER A 139 -9.46 -41.41 -5.01
N ILE A 140 -8.94 -40.21 -4.76
CA ILE A 140 -8.00 -39.54 -5.66
C ILE A 140 -6.54 -39.57 -5.18
N TYR A 141 -6.27 -39.67 -3.89
CA TYR A 141 -4.90 -39.79 -3.35
C TYR A 141 -4.85 -40.56 -2.03
N SER A 142 -3.65 -40.95 -1.64
CA SER A 142 -3.36 -41.58 -0.34
C SER A 142 -1.96 -41.19 0.17
N TYR A 143 -1.83 -41.11 1.49
CA TYR A 143 -0.53 -41.00 2.16
C TYR A 143 0.06 -42.41 2.39
N PRO A 144 1.41 -42.54 2.51
CA PRO A 144 2.05 -43.78 2.92
C PRO A 144 1.45 -44.35 4.22
N ALA A 145 1.47 -45.68 4.35
CA ALA A 145 0.99 -46.33 5.56
C ALA A 145 1.69 -45.76 6.80
N HIS A 146 0.91 -45.50 7.86
CA HIS A 146 1.37 -44.99 9.16
C HIS A 146 1.92 -43.55 9.19
N SER A 147 1.89 -42.79 8.08
CA SER A 147 2.30 -41.38 8.12
C SER A 147 1.20 -40.43 8.60
N GLY A 148 -0.06 -40.89 8.61
CA GLY A 148 -1.22 -40.09 9.01
C GLY A 148 -1.32 -39.92 10.53
N VAL A 149 -1.26 -38.68 11.00
CA VAL A 149 -1.35 -38.32 12.43
C VAL A 149 -2.71 -37.70 12.78
N TRP A 150 -3.35 -37.03 11.82
CA TRP A 150 -4.66 -36.40 12.01
C TRP A 150 -5.65 -36.94 10.97
N TYR A 151 -6.49 -37.88 11.38
CA TYR A 151 -7.52 -38.50 10.52
C TYR A 151 -7.01 -39.08 9.20
N GLY A 152 -5.74 -39.51 9.16
CA GLY A 152 -5.06 -40.06 7.98
C GLY A 152 -4.13 -39.07 7.26
N VAL A 153 -4.15 -37.79 7.63
CA VAL A 153 -3.31 -36.74 7.05
C VAL A 153 -1.99 -36.65 7.80
N SER A 154 -0.89 -36.47 7.05
CA SER A 154 0.45 -36.36 7.64
C SER A 154 0.67 -35.00 8.33
N LEU A 155 1.53 -34.96 9.35
CA LEU A 155 1.92 -33.69 9.95
C LEU A 155 2.71 -32.80 8.97
N ALA A 156 3.47 -33.42 8.07
CA ALA A 156 4.22 -32.74 7.03
C ALA A 156 3.29 -31.94 6.10
N ASN A 157 2.08 -32.42 5.83
CA ASN A 157 1.09 -31.69 5.03
C ASN A 157 0.75 -30.33 5.65
N TYR A 158 0.34 -30.31 6.92
CA TYR A 158 0.01 -29.04 7.61
C TYR A 158 1.20 -28.08 7.71
N LEU A 159 2.41 -28.61 7.93
CA LEU A 159 3.62 -27.81 7.94
C LEU A 159 3.93 -27.26 6.53
N GLY A 160 3.70 -28.06 5.50
CA GLY A 160 3.82 -27.64 4.11
C GLY A 160 2.83 -26.56 3.73
N TRP A 161 1.58 -26.65 4.18
CA TRP A 161 0.58 -25.58 4.03
C TRP A 161 1.00 -24.29 4.71
N LEU A 162 1.65 -24.36 5.87
CA LEU A 162 2.19 -23.16 6.52
C LEU A 162 3.33 -22.53 5.72
N VAL A 163 4.28 -23.35 5.23
CA VAL A 163 5.45 -22.89 4.45
C VAL A 163 5.02 -22.33 3.10
N LEU A 164 4.31 -23.13 2.29
CA LEU A 164 3.82 -22.69 0.99
C LEU A 164 2.82 -21.54 1.14
N GLY A 165 1.95 -21.61 2.15
CA GLY A 165 1.06 -20.51 2.52
C GLY A 165 1.87 -19.23 2.72
N ALA A 166 2.89 -19.22 3.59
CA ALA A 166 3.73 -18.04 3.82
C ALA A 166 4.38 -17.52 2.52
N VAL A 167 4.85 -18.40 1.64
CA VAL A 167 5.40 -18.05 0.32
C VAL A 167 4.35 -17.39 -0.57
N LEU A 168 3.14 -17.97 -0.68
CA LEU A 168 2.05 -17.43 -1.50
C LEU A 168 1.51 -16.11 -0.95
N GLN A 169 1.50 -15.94 0.37
CA GLN A 169 1.12 -14.69 1.04
C GLN A 169 2.15 -13.59 0.78
N LEU A 170 3.44 -13.93 0.86
CA LEU A 170 4.54 -13.01 0.49
C LEU A 170 4.45 -12.64 -0.99
N TRP A 171 4.26 -13.61 -1.88
CA TRP A 171 4.07 -13.37 -3.32
C TRP A 171 2.90 -12.43 -3.58
N THR A 172 1.75 -12.70 -2.96
CA THR A 172 0.55 -11.85 -3.07
C THR A 172 0.84 -10.43 -2.60
N ARG A 173 1.57 -10.25 -1.49
CA ARG A 173 2.01 -8.94 -1.01
C ARG A 173 2.96 -8.24 -1.99
N LEU A 174 3.92 -8.94 -2.58
CA LEU A 174 4.89 -8.36 -3.51
C LEU A 174 4.22 -7.86 -4.80
N VAL A 175 3.25 -8.61 -5.34
CA VAL A 175 2.60 -8.28 -6.61
C VAL A 175 1.42 -7.32 -6.44
N LEU A 176 0.58 -7.56 -5.43
CA LEU A 176 -0.68 -6.81 -5.24
C LEU A 176 -0.55 -5.70 -4.20
N GLY A 177 0.47 -5.74 -3.35
CA GLY A 177 0.71 -4.76 -2.28
C GLY A 177 -0.16 -4.96 -1.05
N GLU A 178 -0.07 -3.99 -0.14
CA GLU A 178 -0.97 -3.87 1.01
C GLU A 178 -2.24 -3.15 0.57
N PHE A 179 -3.15 -3.87 -0.08
CA PHE A 179 -4.48 -3.34 -0.35
C PHE A 179 -5.31 -3.45 0.94
N PRO A 180 -5.80 -2.34 1.49
CA PRO A 180 -6.72 -2.37 2.62
C PRO A 180 -8.04 -3.00 2.17
N GLY A 181 -8.77 -3.63 3.09
CA GLY A 181 -10.12 -4.16 2.87
C GLY A 181 -11.20 -3.10 2.60
N GLN A 182 -10.91 -2.14 1.72
CA GLN A 182 -11.84 -1.13 1.19
C GLN A 182 -12.05 -1.28 -0.32
N LEU A 183 -11.51 -2.33 -0.95
CA LEU A 183 -11.98 -2.77 -2.26
C LEU A 183 -13.16 -3.73 -2.02
N PRO A 184 -14.42 -3.30 -2.18
CA PRO A 184 -15.57 -4.15 -1.87
C PRO A 184 -15.58 -5.43 -2.71
N ARG A 185 -15.10 -5.38 -3.96
CA ARG A 185 -15.12 -6.52 -4.90
C ARG A 185 -14.27 -7.73 -4.45
N PRO A 186 -12.98 -7.59 -4.08
CA PRO A 186 -12.20 -8.66 -3.47
C PRO A 186 -12.86 -9.31 -2.25
N LEU A 187 -13.50 -8.52 -1.38
CA LEU A 187 -14.09 -9.05 -0.15
C LEU A 187 -15.44 -9.72 -0.37
N LEU A 188 -16.24 -9.22 -1.32
CA LEU A 188 -17.49 -9.83 -1.76
C LEU A 188 -17.28 -11.23 -2.36
N ALA A 189 -16.10 -11.52 -2.89
CA ALA A 189 -15.75 -12.87 -3.33
C ALA A 189 -15.03 -13.67 -2.23
N ALA A 190 -14.07 -13.08 -1.53
CA ALA A 190 -13.21 -13.80 -0.60
C ALA A 190 -13.95 -14.39 0.60
N TRP A 191 -14.89 -13.63 1.20
CA TRP A 191 -15.65 -14.12 2.35
C TRP A 191 -16.58 -15.28 1.97
N PRO A 192 -17.45 -15.18 0.94
CA PRO A 192 -18.30 -16.30 0.55
C PRO A 192 -17.52 -17.54 0.13
N LEU A 193 -16.39 -17.39 -0.58
CA LEU A 193 -15.57 -18.53 -0.98
C LEU A 193 -14.98 -19.26 0.23
N LEU A 194 -14.37 -18.53 1.17
CA LEU A 194 -13.78 -19.14 2.38
C LEU A 194 -14.84 -19.76 3.29
N LEU A 195 -15.93 -19.03 3.56
CA LEU A 195 -17.00 -19.53 4.40
C LEU A 195 -17.72 -20.71 3.73
N GLY A 196 -17.87 -20.70 2.41
CA GLY A 196 -18.44 -21.81 1.65
C GLY A 196 -17.60 -23.08 1.79
N VAL A 197 -16.28 -22.99 1.59
CA VAL A 197 -15.37 -24.14 1.77
C VAL A 197 -15.37 -24.64 3.22
N LEU A 198 -15.25 -23.75 4.20
CA LEU A 198 -15.27 -24.13 5.61
C LEU A 198 -16.60 -24.76 6.01
N ALA A 199 -17.73 -24.17 5.61
CA ALA A 199 -19.06 -24.68 5.96
C ALA A 199 -19.30 -26.05 5.31
N TRP A 200 -19.07 -26.16 4.00
CA TRP A 200 -19.28 -27.42 3.27
C TRP A 200 -18.38 -28.55 3.81
N SER A 201 -17.09 -28.27 3.99
CA SER A 201 -16.15 -29.25 4.54
C SER A 201 -16.50 -29.61 5.98
N SER A 202 -17.01 -28.67 6.78
CA SER A 202 -17.45 -28.97 8.15
C SER A 202 -18.68 -29.88 8.20
N VAL A 203 -19.65 -29.68 7.30
CA VAL A 203 -20.81 -30.55 7.15
C VAL A 203 -20.36 -31.97 6.77
N LEU A 204 -19.51 -32.09 5.74
CA LEU A 204 -18.97 -33.38 5.34
C LEU A 204 -18.14 -34.03 6.45
N ALA A 205 -17.35 -33.26 7.19
CA ALA A 205 -16.57 -33.79 8.31
C ALA A 205 -17.48 -34.42 9.37
N GLY A 206 -18.61 -33.79 9.69
CA GLY A 206 -19.63 -34.35 10.57
C GLY A 206 -20.23 -35.65 10.03
N LEU A 207 -20.65 -35.66 8.76
CA LEU A 207 -21.26 -36.82 8.10
C LEU A 207 -20.29 -38.01 7.95
N LEU A 208 -19.00 -37.73 7.77
CA LEU A 208 -17.95 -38.72 7.50
C LEU A 208 -17.21 -39.18 8.77
N GLY A 209 -17.68 -38.79 9.97
CA GLY A 209 -17.12 -39.23 11.25
C GLY A 209 -15.79 -38.57 11.62
N VAL A 210 -15.45 -37.42 11.03
CA VAL A 210 -14.25 -36.62 11.35
C VAL A 210 -14.58 -35.22 11.87
N GLY A 211 -15.74 -35.08 12.51
CA GLY A 211 -16.23 -33.82 13.08
C GLY A 211 -15.20 -32.99 13.88
N PRO A 212 -14.32 -33.58 14.70
CA PRO A 212 -13.29 -32.80 15.41
C PRO A 212 -12.33 -32.02 14.49
N SER A 213 -12.13 -32.46 13.24
CA SER A 213 -11.40 -31.69 12.22
C SER A 213 -12.07 -30.35 11.92
N ALA A 214 -13.41 -30.32 11.84
CA ALA A 214 -14.16 -29.09 11.67
C ALA A 214 -14.01 -28.16 12.89
N GLY A 215 -14.06 -28.72 14.10
CA GLY A 215 -13.86 -27.95 15.33
C GLY A 215 -12.48 -27.28 15.38
N ALA A 216 -11.41 -28.02 15.05
CA ALA A 216 -10.04 -27.51 15.02
C ALA A 216 -9.87 -26.40 13.95
N ALA A 217 -10.40 -26.63 12.74
CA ALA A 217 -10.40 -25.67 11.65
C ALA A 217 -11.08 -24.35 12.03
N LEU A 218 -12.31 -24.42 12.55
CA LEU A 218 -13.09 -23.24 12.94
C LEU A 218 -12.44 -22.48 14.11
N LEU A 219 -11.89 -23.19 15.10
CA LEU A 219 -11.19 -22.59 16.23
C LEU A 219 -9.95 -21.81 15.75
N LEU A 220 -9.07 -22.46 14.99
CA LEU A 220 -7.84 -21.82 14.50
C LEU A 220 -8.13 -20.65 13.57
N PHE A 221 -9.12 -20.80 12.69
CA PHE A 221 -9.55 -19.71 11.82
C PHE A 221 -10.12 -18.54 12.63
N GLY A 222 -10.96 -18.81 13.64
CA GLY A 222 -11.50 -17.81 14.56
C GLY A 222 -10.44 -17.05 15.35
N ILE A 223 -9.38 -17.73 15.79
CA ILE A 223 -8.19 -17.10 16.40
C ILE A 223 -7.53 -16.15 15.40
N CYS A 224 -7.33 -16.56 14.15
CA CYS A 224 -6.73 -15.71 13.11
C CYS A 224 -7.57 -14.44 12.88
N LEU A 225 -8.91 -14.57 12.80
CA LEU A 225 -9.81 -13.42 12.65
C LEU A 225 -9.71 -12.48 13.87
N THR A 226 -9.64 -13.03 15.07
CA THR A 226 -9.53 -12.25 16.32
C THR A 226 -8.22 -11.49 16.37
N LEU A 227 -7.09 -12.14 16.08
CA LEU A 227 -5.77 -11.50 16.04
C LEU A 227 -5.68 -10.44 14.93
N ALA A 228 -6.30 -10.69 13.78
CA ALA A 228 -6.40 -9.71 12.70
C ALA A 228 -7.21 -8.47 13.14
N ARG A 229 -8.32 -8.67 13.87
CA ARG A 229 -9.14 -7.58 14.43
C ARG A 229 -8.43 -6.80 15.53
N VAL A 230 -7.70 -7.47 16.42
CA VAL A 230 -6.89 -6.79 17.45
C VAL A 230 -5.80 -5.93 16.80
N SER A 231 -5.27 -6.36 15.65
CA SER A 231 -4.32 -5.57 14.87
C SER A 231 -4.91 -4.24 14.35
N ARG A 232 -6.24 -4.08 14.33
CA ARG A 232 -6.95 -2.83 13.99
C ARG A 232 -6.79 -1.74 15.06
N ARG A 233 -6.36 -2.07 16.29
CA ARG A 233 -6.35 -1.16 17.46
C ARG A 233 -5.12 -0.24 17.60
N ARG A 234 -4.19 -0.21 16.64
CA ARG A 234 -3.12 0.82 16.57
C ARG A 234 -3.36 1.82 15.42
N GLN A 235 -4.59 2.27 15.24
CA GLN A 235 -4.81 3.52 14.49
C GLN A 235 -4.46 4.68 15.43
N LEU A 236 -3.56 5.56 15.01
CA LEU A 236 -3.46 6.90 15.60
C LEU A 236 -4.86 7.53 15.52
N THR A 237 -5.46 7.82 16.66
CA THR A 237 -6.77 8.48 16.74
C THR A 237 -6.60 9.91 16.25
N GLY A 238 -7.07 10.22 15.03
CA GLY A 238 -7.08 11.58 14.48
C GLY A 238 -6.87 11.66 12.96
N PRO A 239 -7.16 12.82 12.33
CA PRO A 239 -6.99 13.04 10.89
C PRO A 239 -5.51 12.92 10.51
N PRO A 240 -5.11 12.22 9.43
CA PRO A 240 -3.69 11.96 9.12
C PRO A 240 -2.86 13.24 8.95
N LEU A 241 -1.55 13.15 9.20
CA LEU A 241 -0.60 14.19 8.78
C LEU A 241 -0.48 14.15 7.26
N ILE A 242 -0.79 15.25 6.60
CA ILE A 242 -0.73 15.34 5.14
C ILE A 242 0.57 15.99 4.75
N LEU A 243 1.39 15.29 3.97
CA LEU A 243 2.58 15.82 3.32
C LEU A 243 2.20 16.24 1.90
N ALA A 244 1.98 17.53 1.70
CA ALA A 244 1.57 18.08 0.42
C ALA A 244 2.80 18.42 -0.43
N CYS A 245 2.99 17.71 -1.54
CA CYS A 245 4.11 17.89 -2.46
C CYS A 245 3.57 18.29 -3.83
N ALA A 246 4.13 19.34 -4.44
CA ALA A 246 3.74 19.76 -5.79
C ALA A 246 4.15 18.72 -6.83
N LEU A 247 5.36 18.20 -6.69
CA LEU A 247 6.01 17.32 -7.67
C LEU A 247 6.07 15.87 -7.19
N ALA A 248 6.04 14.93 -8.15
CA ALA A 248 6.17 13.50 -7.88
C ALA A 248 7.58 13.13 -7.34
N SER A 249 8.59 13.95 -7.64
CA SER A 249 9.95 13.80 -7.12
C SER A 249 10.04 14.15 -5.64
N GLU A 250 9.36 15.22 -5.20
CA GLU A 250 9.24 15.63 -3.79
C GLU A 250 8.47 14.58 -2.98
N ALA A 251 7.32 14.12 -3.50
CA ALA A 251 6.53 13.05 -2.88
C ALA A 251 7.32 11.73 -2.77
N ARG A 252 8.23 11.47 -3.71
CA ARG A 252 9.14 10.32 -3.63
C ARG A 252 10.21 10.52 -2.55
N ALA A 253 10.82 11.69 -2.48
CA ALA A 253 11.83 12.03 -1.46
C ALA A 253 11.24 11.95 -0.03
N ALA A 254 10.01 12.47 0.16
CA ALA A 254 9.30 12.38 1.43
C ALA A 254 9.01 10.93 1.83
N ARG A 255 8.50 10.10 0.90
CA ARG A 255 8.28 8.67 1.19
C ARG A 255 9.58 7.92 1.47
N HIS A 256 10.66 8.25 0.75
CA HIS A 256 11.96 7.64 0.98
C HIS A 256 12.47 7.91 2.40
N ALA A 257 12.34 9.15 2.88
CA ALA A 257 12.68 9.54 4.25
C ALA A 257 11.92 8.73 5.31
N LEU A 258 10.65 8.42 5.03
CA LEU A 258 9.75 7.71 5.95
C LEU A 258 9.79 6.18 5.81
N GLY A 259 10.62 5.65 4.91
CA GLY A 259 10.81 4.22 4.73
C GLY A 259 9.81 3.54 3.78
N ARG A 260 9.72 2.21 3.88
CA ARG A 260 8.90 1.36 2.99
C ARG A 260 7.46 1.20 3.51
N GLY A 261 6.55 0.78 2.63
CA GLY A 261 5.17 0.42 3.03
C GLY A 261 4.09 1.44 2.65
N PHE A 262 4.44 2.47 1.88
CA PHE A 262 3.44 3.38 1.30
C PHE A 262 2.64 2.71 0.19
N SER A 263 1.32 2.66 0.36
CA SER A 263 0.39 2.17 -0.66
C SER A 263 -0.26 3.32 -1.40
N ARG A 264 -0.27 3.25 -2.73
CA ARG A 264 -0.97 4.23 -3.57
C ARG A 264 -2.47 4.04 -3.46
N LEU A 265 -3.20 5.12 -3.17
CA LEU A 265 -4.66 5.12 -3.20
C LEU A 265 -5.18 5.24 -4.64
N PRO A 266 -6.23 4.48 -5.00
CA PRO A 266 -6.91 4.63 -6.28
C PRO A 266 -7.75 5.93 -6.26
N SER A 267 -7.20 7.02 -6.78
CA SER A 267 -7.93 8.26 -7.04
C SER A 267 -7.65 8.74 -8.46
N ARG A 268 -8.71 9.16 -9.15
CA ARG A 268 -8.65 9.67 -10.52
C ARG A 268 -8.15 11.12 -10.61
N ARG A 269 -8.19 11.87 -9.51
CA ARG A 269 -7.92 13.33 -9.51
C ARG A 269 -6.62 13.70 -8.81
N LEU A 270 -6.28 13.02 -7.71
CA LEU A 270 -5.12 13.31 -6.89
C LEU A 270 -4.35 12.02 -6.62
N VAL A 271 -3.03 12.02 -6.76
CA VAL A 271 -2.23 10.86 -6.35
C VAL A 271 -1.93 10.99 -4.86
N ARG A 272 -2.40 10.01 -4.10
CA ARG A 272 -2.21 9.92 -2.65
C ARG A 272 -1.52 8.62 -2.32
N TRP A 273 -0.63 8.67 -1.34
CA TRP A 273 0.07 7.53 -0.79
C TRP A 273 -0.22 7.48 0.70
N ILE A 274 -0.68 6.34 1.22
CA ILE A 274 -0.90 6.16 2.65
C ILE A 274 0.28 5.37 3.24
N GLY A 275 0.84 5.86 4.34
CA GLY A 275 1.85 5.15 5.12
C GLY A 275 1.29 3.87 5.79
N PRO A 276 2.16 2.96 6.24
CA PRO A 276 1.77 1.63 6.74
C PRO A 276 0.74 1.69 7.89
N ASP A 277 0.88 2.66 8.78
CA ASP A 277 0.01 2.82 9.97
C ASP A 277 -1.17 3.77 9.73
N GLY A 278 -1.30 4.33 8.53
CA GLY A 278 -2.36 5.27 8.17
C GLY A 278 -2.23 6.67 8.79
N GLY A 279 -1.22 6.91 9.63
CA GLY A 279 -1.00 8.20 10.31
C GLY A 279 -0.48 9.32 9.41
N VAL A 280 0.19 8.97 8.31
CA VAL A 280 0.79 9.90 7.35
C VAL A 280 0.27 9.59 5.95
N GLU A 281 -0.12 10.64 5.23
CA GLU A 281 -0.40 10.57 3.81
C GLU A 281 0.51 11.51 3.02
N VAL A 282 1.01 11.07 1.86
CA VAL A 282 1.80 11.89 0.93
C VAL A 282 0.99 12.17 -0.32
N TRP A 283 0.80 13.45 -0.64
CA TRP A 283 -0.10 13.93 -1.68
C TRP A 283 0.71 14.59 -2.80
N GLU A 284 0.48 14.16 -4.04
CA GLU A 284 1.04 14.83 -5.22
C GLU A 284 0.01 15.81 -5.80
N THR A 285 0.11 17.08 -5.41
CA THR A 285 -0.89 18.11 -5.67
C THR A 285 -0.85 18.66 -7.09
N GLY A 286 0.34 18.68 -7.69
CA GLY A 286 0.64 19.45 -8.91
C GLY A 286 1.10 20.87 -8.57
N ALA A 287 1.91 21.44 -9.45
CA ALA A 287 2.51 22.75 -9.30
C ALA A 287 1.49 23.90 -9.43
N GLY A 288 1.60 24.88 -8.55
CA GLY A 288 0.88 26.15 -8.61
C GLY A 288 -0.39 26.25 -7.75
N PRO A 289 -0.87 27.48 -7.49
CA PRO A 289 -1.86 27.74 -6.45
C PRO A 289 -3.21 27.08 -6.72
N ALA A 290 -3.64 27.01 -7.99
CA ALA A 290 -4.90 26.39 -8.36
C ALA A 290 -4.91 24.87 -8.12
N ALA A 291 -3.77 24.20 -8.30
CA ALA A 291 -3.64 22.77 -8.03
C ALA A 291 -3.60 22.50 -6.53
N ALA A 292 -2.85 23.30 -5.78
CA ALA A 292 -2.82 23.30 -4.33
C ALA A 292 -4.22 23.53 -3.72
N ARG A 293 -4.97 24.55 -4.15
CA ARG A 293 -6.36 24.82 -3.68
C ARG A 293 -7.30 23.63 -3.90
N ARG A 294 -7.23 22.98 -5.07
CA ARG A 294 -8.05 21.78 -5.36
C ARG A 294 -7.68 20.60 -4.47
N ALA A 295 -6.40 20.45 -4.11
CA ALA A 295 -5.97 19.43 -3.18
C ALA A 295 -6.42 19.78 -1.75
N ALA A 296 -6.19 21.01 -1.30
CA ALA A 296 -6.61 21.51 0.00
C ALA A 296 -8.11 21.34 0.23
N ALA A 297 -8.96 21.57 -0.78
CA ALA A 297 -10.40 21.33 -0.71
C ALA A 297 -10.78 19.88 -0.32
N GLN A 298 -9.96 18.90 -0.70
CA GLN A 298 -10.17 17.47 -0.44
C GLN A 298 -9.56 16.98 0.87
N ALA A 299 -8.77 17.81 1.56
CA ALA A 299 -8.15 17.43 2.82
C ALA A 299 -9.20 17.31 3.94
N PRO A 300 -9.13 16.27 4.80
CA PRO A 300 -9.96 16.18 6.00
C PRO A 300 -9.77 17.40 6.92
N LEU A 301 -10.86 17.84 7.55
CA LEU A 301 -10.85 18.95 8.52
C LEU A 301 -10.07 18.55 9.79
N GLY A 302 -9.45 19.53 10.45
CA GLY A 302 -8.69 19.34 11.69
C GLY A 302 -7.33 18.65 11.53
N GLY A 303 -6.93 18.29 10.31
CA GLY A 303 -5.63 17.71 10.01
C GLY A 303 -4.49 18.74 10.03
N LEU A 304 -3.28 18.27 10.35
CA LEU A 304 -2.05 19.02 10.14
C LEU A 304 -1.56 18.77 8.71
N VAL A 305 -1.25 19.83 7.99
CA VAL A 305 -0.64 19.78 6.65
C VAL A 305 0.78 20.30 6.75
N LEU A 306 1.73 19.52 6.25
CA LEU A 306 3.11 19.94 6.03
C LEU A 306 3.30 20.06 4.51
N VAL A 307 3.41 21.29 4.03
CA VAL A 307 3.68 21.61 2.64
C VAL A 307 5.18 21.48 2.40
N LEU A 308 5.55 20.63 1.46
CA LEU A 308 6.92 20.26 1.15
C LEU A 308 7.24 20.62 -0.29
N GLY A 309 8.44 21.15 -0.51
CA GLY A 309 8.94 21.28 -1.86
C GLY A 309 10.17 22.16 -1.96
N VAL A 310 10.45 22.59 -3.18
CA VAL A 310 11.50 23.56 -3.48
C VAL A 310 10.96 25.00 -3.46
N ALA A 311 11.87 25.95 -3.34
CA ALA A 311 11.62 27.39 -3.46
C ALA A 311 12.85 28.12 -4.03
N GLY A 312 12.63 29.32 -4.55
CA GLY A 312 13.70 30.22 -4.97
C GLY A 312 14.03 31.25 -3.88
N ALA A 313 15.30 31.56 -3.68
CA ALA A 313 15.71 32.61 -2.74
C ALA A 313 15.47 34.01 -3.32
N CYS A 314 14.83 34.88 -2.53
CA CYS A 314 14.65 36.31 -2.81
C CYS A 314 15.63 37.15 -2.01
N ALA A 315 15.83 36.83 -0.73
CA ALA A 315 16.75 37.51 0.15
C ALA A 315 18.20 36.98 -0.01
N PRO A 316 19.22 37.82 0.25
CA PRO A 316 20.60 37.37 0.32
C PRO A 316 20.84 36.44 1.53
N GLY A 317 21.90 35.64 1.49
CA GLY A 317 22.30 34.77 2.61
C GLY A 317 21.55 33.45 2.71
N TRP A 318 21.03 32.95 1.59
CA TRP A 318 20.47 31.61 1.42
C TRP A 318 21.32 30.80 0.44
N ASP A 319 21.80 29.65 0.87
CA ASP A 319 22.58 28.75 0.05
C ASP A 319 21.73 27.71 -0.67
N LEU A 320 22.20 27.22 -1.81
CA LEU A 320 21.54 26.13 -2.52
C LEU A 320 21.44 24.88 -1.63
N ALA A 321 20.29 24.23 -1.65
CA ALA A 321 19.90 23.10 -0.80
C ALA A 321 19.75 23.41 0.70
N GLU A 322 19.85 24.68 1.13
CA GLU A 322 19.44 25.09 2.47
C GLU A 322 17.93 24.91 2.65
N VAL A 323 17.50 24.53 3.86
CA VAL A 323 16.10 24.24 4.17
C VAL A 323 15.50 25.39 4.98
N GLY A 324 14.48 26.03 4.43
CA GLY A 324 13.66 27.05 5.07
C GLY A 324 12.41 26.47 5.74
N ILE A 325 12.14 26.92 6.96
CA ILE A 325 10.90 26.66 7.73
C ILE A 325 10.04 27.92 7.65
N GLY A 326 8.92 27.84 6.95
CA GLY A 326 8.06 29.01 6.70
C GLY A 326 7.29 29.45 7.94
N GLN A 327 7.64 30.63 8.47
CA GLN A 327 6.93 31.28 9.60
C GLN A 327 5.60 31.89 9.16
N SER A 328 5.64 32.58 8.04
CA SER A 328 4.49 33.21 7.42
C SER A 328 4.61 33.11 5.91
N VAL A 329 3.47 33.17 5.24
CA VAL A 329 3.40 33.20 3.78
C VAL A 329 2.64 34.43 3.31
N LEU A 330 3.23 35.13 2.36
CA LEU A 330 2.60 36.22 1.63
C LEU A 330 1.80 35.65 0.46
N SER A 331 0.49 35.85 0.46
CA SER A 331 -0.37 35.44 -0.64
C SER A 331 -0.14 36.30 -1.88
N PRO A 332 -0.51 35.83 -3.08
CA PRO A 332 -0.48 36.65 -4.30
C PRO A 332 -1.31 37.95 -4.20
N GLU A 333 -2.35 37.94 -3.37
CA GLU A 333 -3.22 39.09 -3.08
C GLU A 333 -2.57 40.08 -2.09
N GLY A 334 -1.39 39.75 -1.56
CA GLY A 334 -0.59 40.62 -0.71
C GLY A 334 -0.88 40.53 0.78
N LEU A 335 -1.60 39.49 1.21
CA LEU A 335 -1.93 39.25 2.61
C LEU A 335 -0.91 38.30 3.25
N TRP A 336 -0.40 38.68 4.42
CA TRP A 336 0.45 37.80 5.24
C TRP A 336 -0.42 36.89 6.09
N THR A 337 -0.11 35.60 6.07
CA THR A 337 -0.72 34.59 6.93
C THR A 337 0.36 33.88 7.73
N GLU A 338 0.20 33.83 9.05
CA GLU A 338 1.07 33.04 9.93
C GLU A 338 0.82 31.55 9.75
N LEU A 339 1.90 30.77 9.78
CA LEU A 339 1.87 29.32 9.64
C LEU A 339 1.90 28.65 11.03
N SER A 340 1.67 27.35 11.05
CA SER A 340 1.57 26.51 12.25
C SER A 340 2.17 25.13 11.92
N PRO A 341 3.22 24.58 12.55
CA PRO A 341 3.98 24.99 13.74
C PRO A 341 5.48 25.13 13.48
N ASP A 342 5.97 26.36 13.51
CA ASP A 342 7.38 26.69 13.32
C ASP A 342 8.30 26.25 14.45
N ALA A 343 7.87 26.47 15.69
CA ALA A 343 8.69 26.22 16.87
C ALA A 343 9.15 24.75 16.96
N ARG A 344 8.34 23.79 16.49
CA ARG A 344 8.66 22.35 16.59
C ARG A 344 9.58 21.87 15.49
N LEU A 345 9.43 22.44 14.29
CA LEU A 345 10.30 22.15 13.16
C LEU A 345 11.69 22.75 13.41
N ALA A 346 11.73 23.95 13.97
CA ALA A 346 12.97 24.61 14.40
C ALA A 346 13.66 23.80 15.53
N LEU A 347 12.92 23.36 16.56
CA LEU A 347 13.46 22.52 17.64
C LEU A 347 13.95 21.15 17.15
N ALA A 348 13.35 20.58 16.10
CA ALA A 348 13.79 19.34 15.48
C ALA A 348 15.04 19.51 14.59
N GLY A 349 15.54 20.74 14.41
CA GLY A 349 16.67 21.03 13.53
C GLY A 349 16.36 20.81 12.04
N ALA A 350 15.09 20.92 11.62
CA ALA A 350 14.68 20.63 10.26
C ALA A 350 15.12 21.68 9.23
N GLY A 351 15.55 22.86 9.67
CA GLY A 351 15.94 23.99 8.82
C GLY A 351 16.02 25.32 9.57
N ARG A 352 16.17 26.40 8.81
CA ARG A 352 16.21 27.80 9.29
C ARG A 352 14.86 28.49 9.07
N SER A 353 14.40 29.29 10.04
CA SER A 353 13.17 30.08 9.89
C SER A 353 13.26 31.09 8.74
N CYS A 354 12.17 31.23 7.98
CA CYS A 354 12.07 32.11 6.84
C CYS A 354 10.63 32.61 6.61
N ARG A 355 10.49 33.69 5.87
CA ARG A 355 9.19 34.19 5.38
C ARG A 355 9.01 33.83 3.92
N LEU A 356 7.88 33.21 3.61
CA LEU A 356 7.56 32.70 2.27
C LEU A 356 6.71 33.70 1.48
N ALA A 357 6.71 33.57 0.16
CA ALA A 357 5.69 34.13 -0.70
C ALA A 357 5.19 33.09 -1.71
N THR A 358 3.88 33.07 -1.94
CA THR A 358 3.26 32.30 -3.00
C THR A 358 3.09 33.18 -4.23
N SER A 359 3.53 32.71 -5.40
CA SER A 359 3.37 33.39 -6.68
C SER A 359 2.50 32.57 -7.67
N TYR A 360 1.75 33.27 -8.53
CA TYR A 360 1.02 32.65 -9.65
C TYR A 360 1.94 32.23 -10.80
N VAL A 361 3.11 32.86 -10.91
CA VAL A 361 4.08 32.65 -11.98
C VAL A 361 5.46 32.39 -11.39
N VAL A 362 6.31 31.70 -12.14
CA VAL A 362 7.71 31.52 -11.73
C VAL A 362 8.40 32.88 -11.68
N VAL A 363 9.07 33.16 -10.57
CA VAL A 363 9.83 34.39 -10.33
C VAL A 363 11.30 34.17 -10.73
N GLU A 364 11.70 34.57 -11.94
CA GLU A 364 13.07 34.37 -12.43
C GLU A 364 13.90 35.66 -12.50
N THR A 365 13.26 36.84 -12.57
CA THR A 365 14.01 38.08 -12.79
C THR A 365 14.53 38.68 -11.47
N PRO A 366 15.71 39.35 -11.48
CA PRO A 366 16.22 40.05 -10.31
C PRO A 366 15.25 41.06 -9.75
N THR A 367 14.60 41.84 -10.62
CA THR A 367 13.64 42.87 -10.22
C THR A 367 12.49 42.28 -9.42
N GLN A 368 11.85 41.21 -9.91
CA GLN A 368 10.77 40.54 -9.19
C GLN A 368 11.21 39.99 -7.83
N ARG A 369 12.44 39.46 -7.74
CA ARG A 369 13.01 38.97 -6.47
C ARG A 369 13.31 40.11 -5.50
N SER A 370 13.87 41.21 -6.00
CA SER A 370 14.15 42.41 -5.20
C SER A 370 12.86 43.05 -4.67
N GLU A 371 11.79 43.07 -5.46
CA GLU A 371 10.47 43.53 -5.01
C GLU A 371 9.90 42.68 -3.88
N LEU A 372 10.02 41.35 -3.98
CA LEU A 372 9.61 40.44 -2.91
C LEU A 372 10.50 40.57 -1.67
N ALA A 373 11.82 40.67 -1.86
CA ALA A 373 12.78 40.87 -0.76
C ALA A 373 12.52 42.19 -0.02
N ALA A 374 12.17 43.28 -0.74
CA ALA A 374 11.80 44.56 -0.16
C ALA A 374 10.53 44.47 0.71
N ARG A 375 9.67 43.47 0.47
CA ARG A 375 8.50 43.16 1.30
C ARG A 375 8.82 42.20 2.45
N GLY A 376 10.09 41.86 2.67
CA GLY A 376 10.56 40.96 3.71
C GLY A 376 10.36 39.48 3.39
N VAL A 377 10.29 39.10 2.11
CA VAL A 377 10.21 37.71 1.67
C VAL A 377 11.62 37.12 1.55
N ASP A 378 11.84 35.98 2.20
CA ASP A 378 13.09 35.22 2.10
C ASP A 378 13.06 34.28 0.89
N LEU A 379 12.00 33.47 0.78
CA LEU A 379 11.86 32.43 -0.25
C LEU A 379 10.52 32.54 -0.98
N VAL A 380 10.52 32.28 -2.29
CA VAL A 380 9.31 32.29 -3.13
C VAL A 380 8.99 30.90 -3.69
N GLU A 381 7.71 30.53 -3.64
CA GLU A 381 7.15 29.25 -4.06
C GLU A 381 5.73 29.46 -4.62
N MET A 382 4.94 28.40 -4.84
CA MET A 382 3.66 28.52 -5.57
C MET A 382 2.47 27.78 -4.93
N GLU A 383 2.57 27.22 -3.73
CA GLU A 383 1.53 26.36 -3.15
C GLU A 383 1.12 26.70 -1.71
N THR A 384 1.99 27.28 -0.88
CA THR A 384 1.78 27.34 0.57
C THR A 384 0.55 28.16 0.96
N SER A 385 0.34 29.34 0.36
CA SER A 385 -0.81 30.19 0.69
C SER A 385 -2.14 29.51 0.39
N ALA A 386 -2.21 28.73 -0.69
CA ALA A 386 -3.40 27.98 -1.08
C ALA A 386 -3.80 26.91 -0.05
N TRP A 387 -2.85 26.44 0.78
CA TRP A 387 -3.14 25.55 1.89
C TRP A 387 -3.54 26.31 3.15
N SER A 388 -2.93 27.47 3.43
CA SER A 388 -3.24 28.28 4.62
C SER A 388 -4.60 28.98 4.55
N ASP A 389 -5.09 29.32 3.35
CA ASP A 389 -6.40 29.97 3.16
C ASP A 389 -7.59 29.10 3.61
N ARG A 390 -7.37 27.81 3.85
CA ARG A 390 -8.42 26.89 4.29
C ARG A 390 -8.72 27.09 5.76
N GLN A 391 -9.95 27.50 6.08
CA GLN A 391 -10.43 27.64 7.46
C GLN A 391 -10.19 26.37 8.29
N GLY A 392 -9.58 26.55 9.46
CA GLY A 392 -9.28 25.48 10.42
C GLY A 392 -8.13 24.54 10.03
N ALA A 393 -7.39 24.81 8.94
CA ALA A 393 -6.20 24.06 8.58
C ALA A 393 -4.99 24.51 9.40
N ARG A 394 -4.30 23.55 10.03
CA ARG A 394 -2.97 23.80 10.60
C ARG A 394 -1.96 23.51 9.51
N VAL A 395 -1.19 24.52 9.09
CA VAL A 395 -0.32 24.42 7.92
C VAL A 395 1.10 24.83 8.26
N ALA A 396 2.04 23.92 8.03
CA ALA A 396 3.47 24.16 8.14
C ALA A 396 4.10 24.06 6.75
N ALA A 397 5.26 24.67 6.55
CA ALA A 397 5.98 24.59 5.28
C ALA A 397 7.48 24.33 5.48
N LEU A 398 8.02 23.37 4.71
CA LEU A 398 9.45 23.19 4.53
C LEU A 398 9.79 23.39 3.05
N ARG A 399 10.70 24.34 2.79
CA ARG A 399 11.10 24.73 1.45
C ARG A 399 12.60 24.65 1.29
N VAL A 400 13.05 23.91 0.29
CA VAL A 400 14.48 23.78 0.01
C VAL A 400 14.87 24.74 -1.10
N VAL A 401 15.92 25.52 -0.89
CA VAL A 401 16.43 26.48 -1.87
C VAL A 401 16.95 25.75 -3.08
N LEU A 402 16.28 25.89 -4.22
CA LEU A 402 16.68 25.28 -5.49
C LEU A 402 17.46 26.25 -6.37
N ASP A 403 17.15 27.54 -6.26
CA ASP A 403 17.68 28.60 -7.09
C ASP A 403 17.83 29.90 -6.28
N THR A 404 18.74 30.75 -6.73
CA THR A 404 19.08 32.03 -6.09
C THR A 404 19.16 33.14 -7.16
N PRO A 405 19.28 34.42 -6.78
CA PRO A 405 19.42 35.50 -7.76
C PRO A 405 20.61 35.32 -8.73
N THR A 406 21.67 34.65 -8.27
CA THR A 406 22.89 34.34 -9.03
C THR A 406 22.89 32.97 -9.69
N SER A 407 22.11 32.01 -9.18
CA SER A 407 21.99 30.65 -9.72
C SER A 407 20.53 30.35 -10.09
N ARG A 408 20.14 30.69 -11.32
CA ARG A 408 18.74 30.65 -11.80
C ARG A 408 18.38 29.34 -12.49
N LEU A 409 17.08 29.05 -12.57
CA LEU A 409 16.55 27.88 -13.26
C LEU A 409 16.55 28.06 -14.78
N GLY A 410 16.44 29.31 -15.25
CA GLY A 410 16.48 29.63 -16.66
C GLY A 410 15.36 28.91 -17.42
N ARG A 411 15.73 28.19 -18.49
CA ARG A 411 14.74 27.53 -19.35
C ARG A 411 14.04 26.36 -18.67
N ALA A 412 14.70 25.75 -17.66
CA ALA A 412 14.14 24.62 -16.93
C ALA A 412 12.82 24.97 -16.22
N ALA A 413 12.64 26.22 -15.81
CA ALA A 413 11.42 26.67 -15.14
C ALA A 413 10.16 26.54 -16.01
N THR A 414 10.31 26.55 -17.34
CA THR A 414 9.19 26.43 -18.28
C THR A 414 8.73 24.99 -18.53
N LEU A 415 9.52 24.01 -18.08
CA LEU A 415 9.27 22.60 -18.36
C LEU A 415 8.13 22.01 -17.53
N ILE A 416 7.79 22.63 -16.40
CA ILE A 416 6.70 22.18 -15.54
C ILE A 416 5.44 22.99 -15.90
N PRO A 417 4.42 22.38 -16.54
CA PRO A 417 3.18 23.07 -16.83
C PRO A 417 2.40 23.34 -15.52
N PRO A 418 1.52 24.36 -15.48
CA PRO A 418 0.60 24.55 -14.36
C PRO A 418 -0.22 23.28 -14.06
N GLY A 419 -0.23 22.86 -12.79
CA GLY A 419 -0.84 21.61 -12.34
C GLY A 419 -0.07 20.33 -12.69
N GLY A 420 1.05 20.45 -13.42
CA GLY A 420 1.97 19.35 -13.69
C GLY A 420 2.67 18.87 -12.42
N ARG A 421 3.07 17.61 -12.39
CA ARG A 421 3.78 16.97 -11.25
C ARG A 421 5.26 16.72 -11.54
N GLY A 422 5.77 17.33 -12.60
CA GLY A 422 7.14 17.19 -13.08
C GLY A 422 7.29 17.76 -14.50
N PRO A 423 8.50 17.69 -15.07
CA PRO A 423 8.78 18.17 -16.42
C PRO A 423 7.92 17.45 -17.47
N ASP A 424 7.34 18.22 -18.39
CA ASP A 424 6.57 17.69 -19.52
C ASP A 424 7.54 17.11 -20.59
N PRO A 425 7.45 15.82 -20.95
CA PRO A 425 8.35 15.20 -21.91
C PRO A 425 8.31 15.84 -23.30
N ARG A 426 7.15 16.36 -23.73
CA ARG A 426 7.01 17.03 -25.03
C ARG A 426 7.65 18.40 -25.02
N ARG A 427 7.50 19.16 -23.93
CA ARG A 427 8.20 20.44 -23.76
C ARG A 427 9.71 20.25 -23.72
N LEU A 428 10.18 19.23 -23.01
CA LEU A 428 11.60 18.87 -22.94
C LEU A 428 12.14 18.51 -24.33
N ALA A 429 11.47 17.59 -25.04
CA ALA A 429 11.89 17.18 -26.38
C ALA A 429 11.89 18.38 -27.35
N GLY A 430 10.84 19.20 -27.33
CA GLY A 430 10.74 20.40 -28.17
C GLY A 430 11.84 21.42 -27.88
N LEU A 431 12.21 21.61 -26.60
CA LEU A 431 13.32 22.48 -26.21
C LEU A 431 14.66 21.95 -26.74
N LEU A 432 14.94 20.66 -26.56
CA LEU A 432 16.19 20.05 -27.02
C LEU A 432 16.33 20.02 -28.54
N VAL A 433 15.23 19.84 -29.28
CA VAL A 433 15.23 19.92 -30.74
C VAL A 433 15.56 21.34 -31.22
N ARG A 434 14.96 22.36 -30.59
CA ARG A 434 15.18 23.77 -30.99
C ARG A 434 16.53 24.30 -30.53
N GLN A 435 17.01 23.83 -29.38
CA GLN A 435 18.21 24.33 -28.72
C GLN A 435 18.96 23.18 -28.06
N PRO A 436 19.72 22.36 -28.83
CA PRO A 436 20.45 21.21 -28.30
C PRO A 436 21.42 21.58 -27.18
N GLY A 437 22.02 22.78 -27.25
CA GLY A 437 22.91 23.31 -26.22
C GLY A 437 22.26 23.53 -24.85
N ALA A 438 20.93 23.48 -24.73
CA ALA A 438 20.24 23.58 -23.45
C ALA A 438 20.43 22.33 -22.57
N LEU A 439 20.92 21.20 -23.11
CA LEU A 439 21.06 19.95 -22.36
C LEU A 439 21.97 20.09 -21.13
N SER A 440 23.09 20.82 -21.24
CA SER A 440 24.02 21.00 -20.12
C SER A 440 23.40 21.82 -18.99
N GLU A 441 22.66 22.88 -19.31
CA GLU A 441 21.87 23.69 -18.38
C GLU A 441 20.83 22.82 -17.65
N LEU A 442 20.06 22.03 -18.40
CA LEU A 442 19.02 21.15 -17.83
C LEU A 442 19.62 20.07 -16.93
N LEU A 443 20.78 19.51 -17.29
CA LEU A 443 21.49 18.56 -16.44
C LEU A 443 22.02 19.23 -15.17
N ALA A 444 22.50 20.47 -15.25
CA ALA A 444 22.93 21.24 -14.08
C ALA A 444 21.75 21.46 -13.11
N VAL A 445 20.61 21.94 -13.62
CA VAL A 445 19.37 22.10 -12.82
C VAL A 445 18.91 20.76 -12.25
N GLY A 446 19.00 19.67 -13.01
CA GLY A 446 18.67 18.32 -12.52
C GLY A 446 19.55 17.87 -11.35
N ARG A 447 20.86 18.20 -11.37
CA ARG A 447 21.77 17.92 -10.24
C ARG A 447 21.45 18.78 -9.02
N LEU A 448 21.09 20.06 -9.22
CA LEU A 448 20.63 20.94 -8.14
C LEU A 448 19.35 20.40 -7.51
N GLN A 449 18.38 20.00 -8.33
CA GLN A 449 17.14 19.36 -7.87
C GLN A 449 17.43 18.09 -7.07
N ALA A 450 18.36 17.24 -7.52
CA ALA A 450 18.72 16.03 -6.79
C ALA A 450 19.31 16.34 -5.40
N ARG A 451 20.17 17.36 -5.30
CA ARG A 451 20.70 17.85 -4.01
C ARG A 451 19.60 18.42 -3.12
N ALA A 452 18.72 19.25 -3.67
CA ALA A 452 17.58 19.82 -2.94
C ALA A 452 16.64 18.72 -2.42
N LEU A 453 16.37 17.69 -3.21
CA LEU A 453 15.53 16.56 -2.79
C LEU A 453 16.19 15.69 -1.71
N ALA A 454 17.52 15.58 -1.69
CA ALA A 454 18.24 14.91 -0.62
C ALA A 454 18.12 15.70 0.70
N ALA A 455 18.31 17.02 0.66
CA ALA A 455 18.10 17.89 1.81
C ALA A 455 16.64 17.87 2.30
N LEU A 456 15.67 17.90 1.39
CA LEU A 456 14.25 17.75 1.71
C LEU A 456 13.98 16.41 2.41
N SER A 457 14.55 15.32 1.90
CA SER A 457 14.40 13.99 2.49
C SER A 457 14.95 13.95 3.93
N ALA A 458 16.13 14.52 4.16
CA ALA A 458 16.70 14.64 5.50
C ALA A 458 15.81 15.47 6.44
N ALA A 459 15.34 16.63 6.00
CA ALA A 459 14.45 17.48 6.78
C ALA A 459 13.11 16.80 7.12
N VAL A 460 12.52 16.05 6.17
CA VAL A 460 11.31 15.25 6.41
C VAL A 460 11.54 14.18 7.46
N GLY A 461 12.71 13.52 7.44
CA GLY A 461 13.10 12.51 8.43
C GLY A 461 13.18 13.04 9.86
N LEU A 462 13.49 14.33 10.04
CA LEU A 462 13.49 15.01 11.34
C LEU A 462 12.11 15.56 11.71
N ALA A 463 11.43 16.18 10.75
CA ALA A 463 10.16 16.88 10.96
C ALA A 463 9.01 15.94 11.31
N VAL A 464 8.82 14.86 10.54
CA VAL A 464 7.63 14.02 10.65
C VAL A 464 7.54 13.29 11.99
N PRO A 465 8.61 12.68 12.54
CA PRO A 465 8.57 12.08 13.86
C PRO A 465 8.17 13.09 14.95
N SER A 466 8.77 14.30 14.94
CA SER A 466 8.46 15.39 15.88
C SER A 466 6.97 15.79 15.83
N LEU A 467 6.37 15.81 14.63
CA LEU A 467 4.95 16.10 14.46
C LEU A 467 4.03 14.92 14.85
N MET A 468 4.51 13.68 14.76
CA MET A 468 3.73 12.46 15.04
C MET A 468 3.71 12.07 16.52
N ASP A 469 4.79 12.30 17.26
CA ASP A 469 4.99 11.82 18.64
C ASP A 469 3.92 12.34 19.63
N GLN A 470 3.26 13.45 19.29
CA GLN A 470 2.18 14.03 20.11
C GLN A 470 0.79 13.48 19.84
N ARG A 471 0.65 12.54 18.89
CA ARG A 471 -0.62 11.82 18.67
C ARG A 471 -0.73 10.53 19.47
N LEU A 472 0.36 10.13 20.12
CA LEU A 472 0.32 9.07 21.11
C LEU A 472 -0.18 9.68 22.42
N PRO A 473 -1.20 9.08 23.08
CA PRO A 473 -1.56 9.52 24.42
C PRO A 473 -0.32 9.42 25.30
N ARG A 474 0.02 10.51 25.99
CA ARG A 474 1.09 10.46 26.99
C ARG A 474 0.70 9.38 28.02
N PRO A 475 1.59 8.44 28.36
CA PRO A 475 1.32 7.57 29.51
C PRO A 475 1.31 8.48 30.76
N GLY A 476 0.12 8.83 31.26
CA GLY A 476 -0.05 9.55 32.53
C GLY A 476 -0.94 10.80 32.55
N SER A 477 -1.55 11.27 31.47
CA SER A 477 -2.53 12.38 31.56
C SER A 477 -3.94 11.85 31.85
N ALA A 478 -4.17 11.46 33.10
CA ALA A 478 -5.51 11.36 33.67
C ALA A 478 -5.98 12.80 34.00
N ASP A 479 -6.34 13.56 32.97
CA ASP A 479 -7.09 14.80 33.17
C ASP A 479 -8.56 14.46 32.98
N GLY A 480 -9.23 14.22 34.11
CA GLY A 480 -10.67 14.12 34.18
C GLY A 480 -11.28 15.50 33.91
N GLU A 481 -12.13 15.58 32.91
CA GLU A 481 -13.18 16.61 32.88
C GLU A 481 -14.28 16.19 33.87
N PRO A 482 -14.74 17.10 34.74
CA PRO A 482 -15.84 16.81 35.65
C PRO A 482 -17.16 16.76 34.87
N ASP A 483 -17.93 15.71 35.12
CA ASP A 483 -19.26 15.46 34.58
C ASP A 483 -20.24 16.56 35.04
N PRO A 484 -20.86 17.35 34.13
CA PRO A 484 -21.78 18.41 34.50
C PRO A 484 -23.21 17.86 34.54
N VAL A 485 -23.48 16.81 35.34
CA VAL A 485 -24.86 16.37 35.65
C VAL A 485 -24.91 15.73 37.04
N ALA A 486 -24.81 16.55 38.09
CA ALA A 486 -25.22 16.16 39.44
C ALA A 486 -25.54 17.39 40.31
N GLU A 487 -26.36 18.30 39.81
CA GLU A 487 -27.23 19.13 40.65
C GLU A 487 -28.66 18.97 40.12
N LEU A 488 -29.46 18.18 40.84
CA LEU A 488 -30.92 18.18 40.98
C LEU A 488 -31.36 16.77 41.41
N GLY A 489 -31.53 16.60 42.72
CA GLY A 489 -32.05 15.37 43.33
C GLY A 489 -31.60 15.20 44.77
#